data_AF-A0AAN8YSE7-F1
#
_entry.id   AF-A0AAN8YSE7-F1
#
_cell.length_a   1.000
_cell.length_b   1.000
_cell.length_c   1.000
_cell.angle_alpha   90.00
_cell.angle_beta   90.00
_cell.angle_gamma   90.00
#
_symmetry.space_group_name_H-M   'P 1'
#
loop_
_entity.id
_entity.type
_entity.pdbx_description
1 polymer ?
#
loop_
_entity_poly.entity_id
_entity_poly.type
_entity_poly.pdbx_seq_one_letter_code
_entity_poly.pdbx_strand_id
1 'polypeptide(L)'
;MAAPLKRVLLRMDGEDILEFVKSPAFEPEMLSLYSELELPDGSLKDYIIKAFEKLTVDQGMPPASDSWVMSNAVEPVVESCIGATNEQSVTQETFLAEFKKVAENAAQRLKEQPVIVAHSENTFDGSGIKRLLSNKFELDKTLDSALKTIPRDRHGKMSKEYLRVALDVLAPSAGLPPIGAVDQMDKVIQEASVRC
;
A
#
# COMPACT_ATOMS: atom_id res chain seq x y z
N MET A 1 -22.29 8.65 -4.82
CA MET A 1 -21.36 9.63 -5.41
C MET A 1 -19.96 9.24 -4.93
N ALA A 2 -19.07 8.85 -5.84
CA ALA A 2 -17.67 8.56 -5.48
C ALA A 2 -17.02 9.83 -4.93
N ALA A 3 -16.22 9.69 -3.87
CA ALA A 3 -15.37 10.79 -3.41
C ALA A 3 -14.49 11.26 -4.59
N PRO A 4 -14.21 12.57 -4.71
CA PRO A 4 -13.29 13.05 -5.73
C PRO A 4 -11.94 12.38 -5.51
N LEU A 5 -11.50 11.58 -6.50
CA LEU A 5 -10.19 10.96 -6.50
C LEU A 5 -9.15 12.08 -6.59
N LYS A 6 -8.54 12.45 -5.45
CA LYS A 6 -7.41 13.36 -5.43
C LYS A 6 -6.19 12.56 -5.88
N ARG A 7 -5.94 12.58 -7.19
CA ARG A 7 -4.74 11.96 -7.77
C ARG A 7 -3.58 12.90 -7.49
N VAL A 8 -2.62 12.44 -6.69
CA VAL A 8 -1.35 13.13 -6.48
C VAL A 8 -0.41 12.64 -7.57
N LEU A 9 0.07 13.57 -8.39
CA LEU A 9 1.11 13.30 -9.36
C LEU A 9 2.45 13.46 -8.65
N LEU A 10 3.13 12.35 -8.39
CA LEU A 10 4.47 12.33 -7.83
C LEU A 10 5.46 12.21 -8.98
N ARG A 11 6.42 13.13 -9.04
CA ARG A 11 7.57 13.03 -9.95
C ARG A 11 8.70 12.40 -9.18
N MET A 12 9.10 11.21 -9.60
CA MET A 12 10.13 10.42 -8.95
C MET A 12 11.41 10.54 -9.76
N ASP A 13 12.37 11.31 -9.25
CA ASP A 13 13.67 11.58 -9.89
C ASP A 13 14.86 11.04 -9.08
N GLY A 14 14.58 10.16 -8.12
CA GLY A 14 15.59 9.47 -7.31
C GLY A 14 16.04 10.24 -6.06
N GLU A 15 15.62 11.48 -5.84
CA GLU A 15 15.98 12.23 -4.62
C GLU A 15 15.45 11.55 -3.35
N ASP A 16 14.19 11.11 -3.37
CA ASP A 16 13.55 10.40 -2.26
C ASP A 16 14.24 9.06 -1.93
N ILE A 17 14.75 8.33 -2.94
CA ILE A 17 15.53 7.11 -2.72
C ILE A 17 16.84 7.44 -1.99
N LEU A 18 17.51 8.53 -2.38
CA LEU A 18 18.75 8.96 -1.73
C LEU A 18 18.51 9.44 -0.31
N GLU A 19 17.37 10.08 -0.05
CA GLU A 19 16.96 10.45 1.32
C GLU A 19 16.69 9.20 2.16
N PHE A 20 15.92 8.24 1.63
CA PHE A 20 15.65 6.96 2.29
C PHE A 20 16.95 6.24 2.67
N VAL A 21 17.88 6.08 1.73
CA VAL A 21 19.18 5.39 1.95
C VAL A 21 20.08 6.08 2.99
N LYS A 22 19.92 7.38 3.19
CA LYS A 22 20.65 8.17 4.22
C LYS A 22 19.91 8.22 5.54
N SER A 23 18.64 7.83 5.57
CA SER A 23 17.80 7.89 6.76
C SER A 23 18.23 6.82 7.77
N PRO A 24 17.98 7.05 9.07
CA PRO A 24 18.18 6.03 10.09
C PRO A 24 17.19 4.85 9.97
N ALA A 25 16.14 4.99 9.14
CA ALA A 25 15.14 3.96 8.91
C ALA A 25 15.59 2.92 7.86
N PHE A 26 16.61 3.24 7.06
CA PHE A 26 17.12 2.36 6.01
C PHE A 26 17.50 0.97 6.50
N GLU A 27 18.44 0.88 7.45
CA GLU A 27 18.93 -0.41 7.95
C GLU A 27 17.82 -1.28 8.57
N PRO A 28 16.99 -0.79 9.52
CA PRO A 28 15.95 -1.62 10.11
C PRO A 28 14.88 -2.05 9.10
N GLU A 29 14.48 -1.20 8.16
CA GLU A 29 13.50 -1.57 7.13
C GLU A 29 14.06 -2.63 6.18
N MET A 30 15.30 -2.45 5.70
CA MET A 30 15.94 -3.40 4.80
C MET A 30 16.22 -4.75 5.46
N LEU A 31 16.55 -4.78 6.76
CA LEU A 31 16.71 -6.03 7.51
C LEU A 31 15.36 -6.76 7.72
N SER A 32 14.28 -6.01 7.93
CA SER A 32 12.93 -6.58 7.97
C SER A 32 12.59 -7.22 6.64
N LEU A 33 12.78 -6.49 5.54
CA LEU A 33 12.56 -7.00 4.19
C LEU A 33 13.41 -8.24 3.90
N TYR A 34 14.69 -8.22 4.23
CA TYR A 34 15.57 -9.37 4.06
C TYR A 34 15.05 -10.62 4.78
N SER A 35 14.54 -10.46 6.00
CA SER A 35 13.99 -11.56 6.80
C SER A 35 12.67 -12.09 6.23
N GLU A 36 11.89 -11.25 5.57
CA GLU A 36 10.63 -11.61 4.89
C GLU A 36 10.88 -12.27 3.52
N LEU A 37 12.03 -12.02 2.89
CA LEU A 37 12.41 -12.61 1.61
C LEU A 37 12.93 -14.04 1.81
N GLU A 38 12.00 -15.00 1.89
CA GLU A 38 12.32 -16.43 1.93
C GLU A 38 12.75 -16.94 0.54
N LEU A 39 14.02 -16.74 0.18
CA LEU A 39 14.64 -17.23 -1.06
C LEU A 39 15.75 -18.25 -0.74
N PRO A 40 15.41 -19.51 -0.40
CA PRO A 40 16.38 -20.51 0.07
C PRO A 40 17.52 -20.81 -0.91
N ASP A 41 17.31 -20.62 -2.22
CA ASP A 41 18.32 -20.78 -3.28
C ASP A 41 18.57 -19.48 -4.07
N GLY A 42 18.14 -18.33 -3.55
CA GLY A 42 18.24 -17.05 -4.26
C GLY A 42 19.67 -16.51 -4.26
N SER A 43 20.13 -16.01 -5.40
CA SER A 43 21.37 -15.25 -5.48
C SER A 43 21.20 -13.87 -4.82
N LEU A 44 22.31 -13.21 -4.49
CA LEU A 44 22.29 -11.84 -3.99
C LEU A 44 21.51 -10.89 -4.93
N LYS A 45 21.58 -11.12 -6.24
CA LYS A 45 20.84 -10.36 -7.24
C LYS A 45 19.33 -10.53 -7.08
N ASP A 46 18.88 -11.78 -6.87
CA ASP A 46 17.46 -12.09 -6.69
C ASP A 46 16.91 -11.44 -5.42
N TYR A 47 17.69 -11.49 -4.32
CA TYR A 47 17.34 -10.79 -3.08
C TYR A 47 17.19 -9.28 -3.28
N ILE A 48 18.12 -8.65 -4.00
CA ILE A 48 18.08 -7.20 -4.23
C ILE A 48 16.92 -6.83 -5.16
N ILE A 49 16.72 -7.54 -6.26
CA ILE A 49 15.59 -7.33 -7.17
C ILE A 49 14.27 -7.46 -6.41
N LYS A 50 14.12 -8.52 -5.60
CA LYS A 50 12.92 -8.75 -4.79
C LYS A 50 12.73 -7.67 -3.72
N ALA A 51 13.79 -7.14 -3.14
CA ALA A 51 13.69 -6.02 -2.23
C ALA A 51 13.22 -4.73 -2.94
N PHE A 52 13.71 -4.45 -4.15
CA PHE A 52 13.19 -3.33 -4.97
C PHE A 52 11.72 -3.50 -5.35
N GLU A 53 11.25 -4.73 -5.61
CA GLU A 53 9.83 -5.01 -5.85
C GLU A 53 8.94 -4.69 -4.62
N LYS A 54 9.52 -4.69 -3.42
CA LYS A 54 8.82 -4.41 -2.16
C LYS A 54 8.89 -2.94 -1.75
N LEU A 55 9.80 -2.16 -2.31
CA LEU A 55 9.84 -0.72 -2.09
C LEU A 55 8.60 -0.05 -2.69
N THR A 56 8.16 1.02 -2.04
CA THR A 56 6.99 1.79 -2.44
C THR A 56 7.36 3.23 -2.73
N VAL A 57 6.35 4.04 -3.09
CA VAL A 57 6.53 5.47 -3.30
C VAL A 57 7.04 6.19 -2.05
N ASP A 58 6.78 5.65 -0.86
CA ASP A 58 7.25 6.21 0.41
C ASP A 58 8.77 6.10 0.56
N GLN A 59 9.39 5.07 -0.02
CA GLN A 59 10.84 4.92 -0.10
C GLN A 59 11.44 5.54 -1.38
N GLY A 60 10.66 6.35 -2.10
CA GLY A 60 11.10 7.01 -3.32
C GLY A 60 11.16 6.11 -4.56
N MET A 61 10.59 4.91 -4.49
CA MET A 61 10.61 3.96 -5.60
C MET A 61 9.29 3.97 -6.38
N PRO A 62 9.30 4.12 -7.72
CA PRO A 62 8.10 3.94 -8.51
C PRO A 62 7.53 2.53 -8.34
N PRO A 63 6.20 2.34 -8.41
CA PRO A 63 5.59 1.03 -8.24
C PRO A 63 6.17 0.00 -9.21
N ALA A 64 6.62 -1.14 -8.68
CA ALA A 64 7.18 -2.24 -9.47
C ALA A 64 6.17 -2.90 -10.44
N SER A 65 4.88 -2.55 -10.33
CA SER A 65 3.85 -2.92 -11.32
C SER A 65 4.10 -2.30 -12.70
N ASP A 66 4.85 -1.20 -12.78
CA ASP A 66 5.30 -0.67 -14.05
C ASP A 66 6.59 -1.38 -14.48
N SER A 67 6.47 -2.22 -15.52
CA SER A 67 7.59 -2.99 -16.06
C SER A 67 8.77 -2.12 -16.51
N TRP A 68 8.53 -0.86 -16.88
CA TRP A 68 9.61 0.04 -17.28
C TRP A 68 10.61 0.26 -16.14
N VAL A 69 10.12 0.37 -14.91
CA VAL A 69 10.91 0.70 -13.72
C VAL A 69 11.94 -0.39 -13.44
N MET A 70 11.50 -1.64 -13.39
CA MET A 70 12.41 -2.76 -13.13
C MET A 70 13.41 -2.93 -14.27
N SER A 71 12.96 -2.93 -15.52
CA SER A 71 13.83 -3.20 -16.67
C SER A 71 14.79 -2.06 -17.05
N ASN A 72 14.51 -0.81 -16.67
CA ASN A 72 15.37 0.33 -17.05
C ASN A 72 16.10 0.98 -15.87
N ALA A 73 15.52 0.96 -14.67
CA ALA A 73 16.10 1.59 -13.48
C ALA A 73 16.79 0.60 -12.54
N VAL A 74 16.28 -0.63 -12.40
CA VAL A 74 16.76 -1.59 -11.37
C VAL A 74 17.65 -2.68 -11.96
N GLU A 75 17.12 -3.54 -12.84
CA GLU A 75 17.83 -4.71 -13.38
C GLU A 75 19.19 -4.36 -14.02
N PRO A 76 19.31 -3.32 -14.87
CA PRO A 76 20.60 -2.96 -15.46
C PRO A 76 21.62 -2.50 -14.40
N VAL A 77 21.13 -1.89 -13.31
CA VAL A 77 21.97 -1.43 -12.21
C VAL A 77 22.45 -2.63 -11.40
N VAL A 78 21.56 -3.57 -11.08
CA VAL A 78 21.91 -4.81 -10.39
C VAL A 78 22.95 -5.60 -11.18
N GLU A 79 22.79 -5.74 -12.49
CA GLU A 79 23.74 -6.44 -13.36
C GLU A 79 25.11 -5.76 -13.41
N SER A 80 25.14 -4.43 -13.41
CA SER A 80 26.39 -3.65 -13.45
C SER A 80 27.11 -3.55 -12.10
N CYS A 81 26.35 -3.50 -11.00
CA CYS A 81 26.89 -3.32 -9.65
C CYS A 81 27.34 -4.64 -9.03
N ILE A 82 26.65 -5.74 -9.38
CA ILE A 82 26.88 -7.07 -8.85
C ILE A 82 27.44 -7.94 -9.98
N GLY A 83 28.76 -8.13 -9.95
CA GLY A 83 29.46 -8.99 -10.90
C GLY A 83 28.94 -10.43 -10.90
N ALA A 84 29.25 -11.19 -11.96
CA ALA A 84 28.82 -12.59 -12.13
C ALA A 84 29.38 -13.58 -11.08
N THR A 85 30.25 -13.14 -10.16
CA THR A 85 31.08 -13.98 -9.30
C THR A 85 30.79 -13.89 -7.79
N ASN A 86 29.71 -13.23 -7.36
CA ASN A 86 29.31 -13.29 -5.94
C ASN A 86 28.56 -14.60 -5.66
N GLU A 87 29.27 -15.72 -5.70
CA GLU A 87 28.87 -17.02 -5.12
C GLU A 87 29.06 -17.04 -3.58
N GLN A 88 29.18 -15.87 -2.95
CA GLN A 88 29.23 -15.78 -1.50
C GLN A 88 27.83 -16.02 -0.93
N SER A 89 27.75 -16.78 0.17
CA SER A 89 26.54 -16.88 0.99
C SER A 89 25.98 -15.48 1.26
N VAL A 90 24.72 -15.25 0.89
CA VAL A 90 24.06 -13.97 1.13
C VAL A 90 24.00 -13.75 2.64
N THR A 91 24.77 -12.77 3.14
CA THR A 91 24.69 -12.31 4.53
C THR A 91 23.91 -11.00 4.61
N GLN A 92 23.37 -10.68 5.78
CA GLN A 92 22.64 -9.43 6.02
C GLN A 92 23.52 -8.20 5.70
N GLU A 93 24.79 -8.22 6.11
CA GLU A 93 25.70 -7.09 5.87
C GLU A 93 26.02 -6.92 4.38
N THR A 94 26.22 -8.04 3.67
CA THR A 94 26.50 -8.02 2.23
C THR A 94 25.28 -7.53 1.45
N PHE A 95 24.08 -7.97 1.84
CA PHE A 95 22.83 -7.50 1.27
C PHE A 95 22.65 -5.99 1.47
N LEU A 96 22.82 -5.47 2.69
CA LEU A 96 22.66 -4.04 2.97
C LEU A 96 23.63 -3.17 2.18
N ALA A 97 24.91 -3.55 2.15
CA ALA A 97 25.95 -2.79 1.46
C ALA A 97 25.72 -2.74 -0.06
N GLU A 98 25.41 -3.90 -0.66
CA GLU A 98 25.16 -3.97 -2.10
C GLU A 98 23.82 -3.35 -2.48
N PHE A 99 22.77 -3.54 -1.67
CA PHE A 99 21.48 -2.89 -1.90
C PHE A 99 21.63 -1.37 -1.88
N LYS A 100 22.35 -0.81 -0.91
CA LYS A 100 22.64 0.62 -0.82
C LYS A 100 23.30 1.15 -2.10
N LYS A 101 24.33 0.46 -2.58
CA LYS A 101 25.02 0.81 -3.82
C LYS A 101 24.10 0.74 -5.04
N VAL A 102 23.26 -0.29 -5.14
CA VAL A 102 22.27 -0.42 -6.22
C VAL A 102 21.23 0.70 -6.12
N ALA A 103 20.75 1.04 -4.93
CA ALA A 103 19.78 2.11 -4.71
C ALA A 103 20.32 3.49 -5.11
N GLU A 104 21.57 3.80 -4.76
CA GLU A 104 22.24 5.03 -5.18
C GLU A 104 22.36 5.13 -6.72
N ASN A 105 22.66 4.03 -7.39
CA ASN A 105 22.75 3.99 -8.86
C ASN A 105 21.36 4.00 -9.54
N ALA A 106 20.37 3.33 -8.95
CA ALA A 106 18.98 3.38 -9.41
C ALA A 106 18.41 4.79 -9.29
N ALA A 107 18.71 5.51 -8.20
CA ALA A 107 18.39 6.91 -8.04
C ALA A 107 19.02 7.77 -9.16
N GLN A 108 20.28 7.51 -9.51
CA GLN A 108 20.92 8.22 -10.63
C GLN A 108 20.24 7.93 -11.98
N ARG A 109 19.76 6.71 -12.22
CA ARG A 109 18.95 6.39 -13.42
C ARG A 109 17.62 7.13 -13.44
N LEU A 110 16.92 7.20 -12.30
CA LEU A 110 15.67 7.96 -12.17
C LEU A 110 15.90 9.47 -12.34
N LYS A 111 17.09 9.97 -11.96
CA LYS A 111 17.44 11.37 -12.21
C LYS A 111 17.57 11.69 -13.69
N GLU A 112 18.12 10.77 -14.48
CA GLU A 112 18.24 10.89 -15.94
C GLU A 112 16.91 10.70 -16.65
N GLN A 113 16.09 9.75 -16.16
CA GLN A 113 14.77 9.43 -16.71
C GLN A 113 13.73 9.40 -15.59
N PRO A 114 13.20 10.57 -15.19
CA PRO A 114 12.25 10.66 -14.10
C PRO A 114 10.91 10.05 -14.48
N VAL A 115 10.29 9.35 -13.53
CA VAL A 115 9.00 8.69 -13.71
C VAL A 115 7.91 9.52 -13.06
N ILE A 116 6.80 9.71 -13.75
CA ILE A 116 5.61 10.37 -13.20
C ILE A 116 4.64 9.29 -12.76
N VAL A 117 4.43 9.18 -11.45
CA VAL A 117 3.51 8.22 -10.85
C VAL A 117 2.24 8.95 -10.44
N ALA A 118 1.10 8.44 -10.90
CA ALA A 118 -0.21 8.88 -10.41
C ALA A 118 -0.57 8.07 -9.16
N HIS A 119 -0.24 8.59 -7.99
CA HIS A 119 -0.61 7.97 -6.72
C HIS A 119 -2.02 8.42 -6.31
N SER A 120 -2.89 7.45 -6.03
CA SER A 120 -4.26 7.73 -5.56
C SER A 120 -4.32 7.45 -4.07
N GLU A 121 -4.03 8.47 -3.26
CA GLU A 121 -4.27 8.40 -1.81
C GLU A 121 -5.77 8.54 -1.54
N ASN A 122 -6.38 7.47 -1.02
CA ASN A 122 -7.74 7.56 -0.49
C ASN A 122 -7.67 8.05 0.96
N THR A 123 -7.86 9.34 1.17
CA THR A 123 -7.96 9.92 2.52
C THR A 123 -9.37 9.74 3.07
N PHE A 124 -9.51 8.98 4.15
CA PHE A 124 -10.78 8.80 4.87
C PHE A 124 -10.83 9.67 6.13
N ASP A 125 -11.09 10.97 5.94
CA ASP A 125 -11.08 11.99 7.00
C ASP A 125 -12.39 12.09 7.81
N GLY A 126 -13.36 11.20 7.53
CA GLY A 126 -14.68 11.22 8.16
C GLY A 126 -15.61 12.33 7.66
N SER A 127 -15.20 13.15 6.69
CA SER A 127 -16.05 14.21 6.12
C SER A 127 -17.31 13.63 5.45
N GLY A 128 -17.20 12.45 4.82
CA GLY A 128 -18.33 11.73 4.23
C GLY A 128 -19.36 11.29 5.27
N ILE A 129 -18.91 10.75 6.42
CA ILE A 129 -19.78 10.42 7.55
C ILE A 129 -20.44 11.70 8.09
N LYS A 130 -19.64 12.74 8.35
CA LYS A 130 -20.15 14.03 8.86
C LYS A 130 -21.20 14.62 7.94
N ARG A 131 -20.99 14.58 6.62
CA ARG A 131 -21.93 15.05 5.61
C ARG A 131 -23.24 14.26 5.65
N LEU A 132 -23.16 12.93 5.69
CA LEU A 132 -24.35 12.06 5.76
C LEU A 132 -25.16 12.32 7.03
N LEU A 133 -24.49 12.43 8.19
CA LEU A 133 -25.15 12.72 9.47
C LEU A 133 -25.72 14.15 9.57
N SER A 134 -25.14 15.11 8.84
CA SER A 134 -25.61 16.50 8.82
C SER A 134 -26.88 16.68 7.97
N ASN A 135 -27.23 15.73 7.11
CA ASN A 135 -28.41 15.78 6.26
C ASN A 135 -29.41 14.68 6.65
N LYS A 136 -30.37 15.04 7.51
CA LYS A 136 -31.41 14.12 8.00
C LYS A 136 -32.18 13.42 6.87
N PHE A 137 -32.50 14.13 5.79
CA PHE A 137 -33.26 13.55 4.68
C PHE A 137 -32.45 12.48 3.93
N GLU A 138 -31.19 12.76 3.64
CA GLU A 138 -30.29 11.78 3.01
C GLU A 138 -30.04 10.59 3.93
N LEU A 139 -29.82 10.83 5.22
CA LEU A 139 -29.67 9.78 6.22
C LEU A 139 -30.90 8.86 6.25
N ASP A 140 -32.10 9.43 6.44
CA ASP A 140 -33.35 8.67 6.54
C ASP A 140 -33.60 7.85 5.26
N LYS A 141 -33.37 8.45 4.09
CA LYS A 141 -33.52 7.76 2.79
C LYS A 141 -32.53 6.61 2.64
N THR A 142 -31.27 6.83 3.01
CA THR A 142 -30.21 5.83 2.85
C THR A 142 -30.41 4.68 3.84
N LEU A 143 -30.79 5.00 5.08
CA LEU A 143 -31.13 4.02 6.12
C LEU A 143 -32.35 3.19 5.74
N ASP A 144 -33.43 3.82 5.27
CA ASP A 144 -34.63 3.10 4.82
C ASP A 144 -34.32 2.16 3.64
N SER A 145 -33.44 2.58 2.72
CA SER A 145 -32.98 1.74 1.62
C SER A 145 -32.17 0.53 2.10
N ALA A 146 -31.25 0.73 3.04
CA ALA A 146 -30.44 -0.35 3.62
C ALA A 146 -31.27 -1.32 4.49
N LEU A 147 -32.27 -0.82 5.22
CA LEU A 147 -33.14 -1.66 6.04
C LEU A 147 -34.14 -2.47 5.22
N LYS A 148 -34.46 -2.05 3.99
CA LYS A 148 -35.30 -2.81 3.05
C LYS A 148 -34.57 -4.02 2.45
N THR A 149 -33.23 -3.99 2.38
CA THR A 149 -32.44 -5.11 1.85
C THR A 149 -32.22 -6.22 2.88
N ILE A 150 -32.67 -6.02 4.12
CA ILE A 150 -32.44 -6.94 5.23
C ILE A 150 -33.64 -7.87 5.46
N PRO A 151 -33.41 -9.20 5.55
CA PRO A 151 -34.45 -10.14 5.94
C PRO A 151 -34.99 -9.83 7.34
N ARG A 152 -36.32 -9.82 7.48
CA ARG A 152 -36.99 -9.68 8.78
C ARG A 152 -37.51 -11.02 9.25
N ASP A 153 -37.49 -11.24 10.56
CA ASP A 153 -38.14 -12.40 11.13
C ASP A 153 -39.67 -12.31 11.01
N ARG A 154 -40.36 -13.40 11.37
CA ARG A 154 -41.83 -13.50 11.40
C ARG A 154 -42.52 -12.48 12.32
N HIS A 155 -41.78 -11.78 13.18
CA HIS A 155 -42.26 -10.73 14.07
C HIS A 155 -41.85 -9.33 13.60
N GLY A 156 -41.24 -9.21 12.42
CA GLY A 156 -40.76 -7.95 11.86
C GLY A 156 -39.50 -7.41 12.53
N LYS A 157 -38.85 -8.19 13.41
CA LYS A 157 -37.60 -7.82 14.09
C LYS A 157 -36.39 -8.19 13.23
N MET A 158 -35.36 -7.35 13.34
CA MET A 158 -34.05 -7.55 12.73
C MET A 158 -33.10 -8.13 13.77
N SER A 159 -32.37 -9.17 13.40
CA SER A 159 -31.34 -9.74 14.26
C SER A 159 -30.06 -8.89 14.21
N LYS A 160 -29.24 -8.91 15.27
CA LYS A 160 -28.03 -8.07 15.35
C LYS A 160 -27.02 -8.40 14.25
N GLU A 161 -27.04 -9.64 13.77
CA GLU A 161 -26.18 -10.17 12.72
C GLU A 161 -26.44 -9.46 11.37
N TYR A 162 -27.67 -8.99 11.12
CA TYR A 162 -27.99 -8.23 9.92
C TYR A 162 -27.74 -6.73 10.05
N LEU A 163 -27.48 -6.22 11.27
CA LEU A 163 -27.14 -4.81 11.45
C LEU A 163 -25.80 -4.48 10.79
N ARG A 164 -24.84 -5.41 10.80
CA ARG A 164 -23.59 -5.30 10.05
C ARG A 164 -23.85 -5.20 8.54
N VAL A 165 -24.72 -6.06 8.01
CA VAL A 165 -25.12 -6.03 6.59
C VAL A 165 -25.76 -4.68 6.24
N ALA A 166 -26.57 -4.10 7.13
CA ALA A 166 -27.12 -2.75 6.96
C ALA A 166 -26.02 -1.70 6.83
N LEU A 167 -25.04 -1.74 7.75
CA LEU A 167 -23.93 -0.80 7.80
C LEU A 167 -23.03 -0.93 6.57
N ASP A 168 -22.79 -2.14 6.07
CA ASP A 168 -22.03 -2.37 4.84
C ASP A 168 -22.72 -1.75 3.61
N VAL A 169 -24.06 -1.79 3.55
CA VAL A 169 -24.84 -1.13 2.50
C VAL A 169 -24.79 0.40 2.63
N LEU A 170 -24.68 0.92 3.86
CA LEU A 170 -24.58 2.36 4.14
C LEU A 170 -23.18 2.93 3.93
N ALA A 171 -22.13 2.12 4.12
CA ALA A 171 -20.73 2.54 4.09
C ALA A 171 -20.36 3.35 2.83
N PRO A 172 -20.72 2.94 1.59
CA PRO A 172 -20.42 3.74 0.40
C PRO A 172 -21.06 5.13 0.40
N SER A 173 -22.24 5.28 1.01
CA SER A 173 -22.95 6.56 1.09
C SER A 173 -22.29 7.51 2.10
N ALA A 174 -21.62 6.95 3.11
CA ALA A 174 -20.77 7.68 4.05
C ALA A 174 -19.34 7.92 3.53
N GLY A 175 -19.02 7.47 2.31
CA GLY A 175 -17.66 7.56 1.76
C GLY A 175 -16.66 6.63 2.44
N LEU A 176 -17.15 5.59 3.14
CA LEU A 176 -16.31 4.57 3.74
C LEU A 176 -15.89 3.52 2.70
N PRO A 177 -14.66 2.99 2.80
CA PRO A 177 -14.21 1.93 1.91
C PRO A 177 -14.97 0.63 2.22
N PRO A 178 -15.07 -0.30 1.24
CA PRO A 178 -15.57 -1.64 1.53
C PRO A 178 -14.60 -2.38 2.45
N ILE A 179 -15.13 -3.36 3.21
CA ILE A 179 -14.31 -4.29 3.99
C ILE A 179 -13.31 -4.98 3.06
N GLY A 180 -12.05 -5.09 3.49
CA GLY A 180 -10.95 -5.65 2.69
C GLY A 180 -10.21 -4.64 1.82
N ALA A 181 -10.65 -3.37 1.74
CA ALA A 181 -9.94 -2.36 0.98
C ALA A 181 -8.89 -1.59 1.79
N VAL A 182 -8.98 -1.61 3.12
CA VAL A 182 -8.02 -0.92 4.01
C VAL A 182 -7.78 -1.77 5.27
N ASP A 183 -6.59 -2.36 5.37
CA ASP A 183 -6.22 -3.27 6.46
C ASP A 183 -6.41 -2.66 7.86
N GLN A 184 -6.14 -1.36 8.01
CA GLN A 184 -6.32 -0.65 9.28
C GLN A 184 -7.81 -0.59 9.68
N MET A 185 -8.72 -0.37 8.72
CA MET A 185 -10.15 -0.37 8.98
C MET A 185 -10.65 -1.76 9.35
N ASP A 186 -10.17 -2.78 8.64
CA ASP A 186 -10.58 -4.17 8.87
C ASP A 186 -10.19 -4.65 10.26
N LYS A 187 -8.99 -4.25 10.74
CA LYS A 187 -8.56 -4.49 12.14
C LYS A 187 -9.53 -3.85 13.15
N VAL A 188 -9.94 -2.61 12.95
CA VAL A 188 -10.90 -1.91 13.83
C VAL A 188 -12.27 -2.61 13.85
N ILE A 189 -12.76 -3.04 12.68
CA ILE A 189 -14.03 -3.78 12.58
C ILE A 189 -13.93 -5.14 13.27
N GLN A 190 -12.80 -5.84 13.13
CA GLN A 190 -12.56 -7.12 13.77
C GLN A 190 -12.53 -6.96 15.30
N GLU A 191 -11.85 -5.93 15.82
CA GLU A 191 -11.85 -5.60 17.25
C GLU A 191 -13.26 -5.28 17.79
N ALA A 192 -14.04 -4.49 17.04
CA ALA A 192 -15.40 -4.13 17.43
C ALA A 192 -16.35 -5.34 17.43
N SER A 193 -16.15 -6.27 16.50
CA SER A 193 -16.97 -7.50 16.38
C SER A 193 -16.73 -8.50 17.51
N VAL A 194 -15.58 -8.45 18.19
CA VAL A 194 -15.26 -9.32 19.34
C VAL A 194 -15.87 -8.81 20.65
N ARG A 195 -16.29 -7.53 20.70
CA ARG A 195 -16.78 -6.87 21.93
C ARG A 195 -18.32 -6.73 22.03
N CYS A 196 -19.09 -7.24 21.07
CA CYS A 196 -20.56 -7.14 21.03
C CYS A 196 -21.24 -8.51 21.12
#